data_AF-A0A7V9C992-F1
#
_entry.id   AF-A0A7V9C992-F1
#
_cell.length_a   1.000
_cell.length_b   1.000
_cell.length_c   1.000
_cell.angle_alpha   90.00
_cell.angle_beta   90.00
_cell.angle_gamma   90.00
#
_symmetry.space_group_name_H-M   'P 1'
#
loop_
_entity.id
_entity.type
_entity.pdbx_description
1 polymer ?
#
loop_
_entity_poly.entity_id
_entity_poly.type
_entity_poly.pdbx_seq_one_letter_code
_entity_poly.pdbx_strand_id
1 'polypeptide(L)'
;MSQAMPYLNNFPMKESGFTLVELLMVVALIGIISALAIPNFLSSQRAARASSAISSMRLIHSSESSYNSAKGSYESLETLGAAGFLNDPSLRSGSKEGYSFVLSLSDNNGKFEVSATPLLVPSASQYFFIDTSGVI
;
A
#
# COMPACT_ATOMS: atom_id res chain seq x y z
N MET A 1 22.35 19.37 -74.70
CA MET A 1 21.91 18.45 -73.63
C MET A 1 21.27 19.30 -72.55
N SER A 2 19.94 19.34 -72.43
CA SER A 2 19.05 18.28 -71.92
C SER A 2 18.95 18.31 -70.39
N GLN A 3 17.81 18.85 -69.97
CA GLN A 3 16.97 18.48 -68.81
C GLN A 3 17.14 19.19 -67.47
N ALA A 4 15.98 19.68 -67.05
CA ALA A 4 15.63 20.30 -65.78
C ALA A 4 15.80 19.33 -64.60
N MET A 5 16.01 19.89 -63.41
CA MET A 5 15.68 19.21 -62.15
C MET A 5 14.51 19.95 -61.48
N PRO A 6 13.54 19.22 -60.92
CA PRO A 6 12.23 19.75 -60.56
C PRO A 6 12.30 20.55 -59.27
N TYR A 7 11.50 21.62 -59.20
CA TYR A 7 11.20 22.29 -57.96
C TYR A 7 10.54 21.28 -57.01
N LEU A 8 11.23 20.93 -55.92
CA LEU A 8 10.63 20.26 -54.79
C LEU A 8 9.56 21.20 -54.24
N ASN A 9 8.31 20.95 -54.60
CA ASN A 9 7.17 21.65 -54.07
C ASN A 9 7.07 21.28 -52.59
N ASN A 10 7.68 22.08 -51.73
CA ASN A 10 7.52 21.98 -50.29
C ASN A 10 6.12 22.47 -49.96
N PHE A 11 5.12 21.59 -50.10
CA PHE A 11 3.80 21.83 -49.55
C PHE A 11 3.98 22.05 -48.05
N PRO A 12 3.72 23.26 -47.51
CA PRO A 12 3.80 23.47 -46.07
C PRO A 12 2.79 22.51 -45.43
N MET A 13 3.30 21.54 -44.66
CA MET A 13 2.45 20.70 -43.83
C MET A 13 1.70 21.63 -42.90
N LYS A 14 0.37 21.62 -42.98
CA LYS A 14 -0.49 22.48 -42.17
C LYS A 14 -0.36 22.02 -40.73
N GLU A 15 0.42 22.75 -39.92
CA GLU A 15 0.49 22.50 -38.49
C GLU A 15 -0.92 22.63 -37.90
N SER A 16 -1.46 21.51 -37.43
CA SER A 16 -2.78 21.44 -36.80
C SER A 16 -2.56 21.59 -35.30
N GLY A 17 -2.82 22.78 -34.78
CA GLY A 17 -2.80 23.03 -33.34
C GLY A 17 -4.11 22.62 -32.67
N PHE A 18 -4.05 22.22 -31.40
CA PHE A 18 -5.24 22.01 -30.58
C PHE A 18 -6.03 23.31 -30.44
N THR A 19 -7.35 23.24 -30.56
CA THR A 19 -8.19 24.41 -30.25
C THR A 19 -8.24 24.64 -28.74
N LEU A 20 -8.32 25.90 -28.31
CA LEU A 20 -8.53 26.22 -26.89
C LEU A 20 -9.84 25.60 -26.36
N VAL A 21 -10.86 25.50 -27.22
CA VAL A 21 -12.16 24.91 -26.88
C VAL A 21 -12.04 23.41 -26.65
N GLU A 22 -11.26 22.68 -27.46
CA GLU A 22 -11.00 21.25 -27.23
C GLU A 22 -10.34 21.02 -25.88
N LEU A 23 -9.31 21.81 -25.55
CA LEU A 23 -8.65 21.65 -24.26
C LEU A 23 -9.58 21.98 -23.08
N LEU A 24 -10.41 23.03 -23.22
CA LEU A 24 -11.36 23.45 -22.19
C LEU A 24 -12.44 22.40 -21.92
N MET A 25 -13.03 21.80 -22.95
CA MET A 25 -14.02 20.74 -22.76
C MET A 25 -13.40 19.48 -22.14
N VAL A 26 -12.15 19.15 -22.49
CA VAL A 26 -11.44 17.99 -21.94
C VAL A 26 -11.18 18.15 -20.44
N VAL A 27 -10.63 19.29 -20.00
CA VAL A 27 -10.39 19.52 -18.58
C VAL A 27 -11.69 19.60 -17.77
N ALA A 28 -12.77 20.10 -18.37
CA ALA A 28 -14.10 20.12 -17.74
C ALA A 28 -14.64 18.70 -17.50
N LEU A 29 -14.53 17.80 -18.49
CA LEU A 29 -14.98 16.41 -18.35
C LEU A 29 -14.11 15.61 -17.37
N ILE A 30 -12.78 15.74 -17.46
CA ILE A 30 -11.86 15.11 -16.50
C ILE A 30 -12.14 15.61 -15.08
N GLY A 31 -12.46 16.90 -14.92
CA GLY A 31 -12.85 17.49 -13.64
C GLY A 31 -14.08 16.83 -13.03
N ILE A 32 -15.15 16.61 -13.82
CA ILE A 32 -16.37 15.94 -13.37
C ILE A 32 -16.08 14.50 -12.92
N ILE A 33 -15.33 13.73 -13.72
CA ILE A 33 -14.97 12.34 -13.38
C ILE A 33 -14.09 12.31 -12.13
N SER A 34 -13.09 13.21 -12.04
CA SER A 34 -12.14 13.26 -10.93
C SER A 34 -12.81 13.62 -9.60
N ALA A 35 -13.81 14.51 -9.63
CA ALA A 35 -14.55 14.91 -8.43
C ALA A 35 -15.25 13.72 -7.74
N LEU A 36 -15.75 12.75 -8.52
CA LEU A 36 -16.36 11.52 -7.99
C LEU A 36 -15.32 10.44 -7.71
N ALA A 37 -14.29 10.33 -8.54
CA ALA A 37 -13.29 9.28 -8.46
C ALA A 37 -12.34 9.43 -7.25
N ILE A 38 -11.87 10.65 -6.96
CA ILE A 38 -10.91 10.91 -5.88
C ILE A 38 -11.43 10.47 -4.50
N PRO A 39 -12.64 10.86 -4.03
CA PRO A 39 -13.11 10.47 -2.71
C PRO A 39 -13.28 8.94 -2.59
N ASN A 40 -13.76 8.29 -3.66
CA ASN A 40 -13.90 6.84 -3.70
C ASN A 40 -12.52 6.14 -3.68
N PHE A 41 -11.55 6.65 -4.46
CA PHE A 41 -10.18 6.15 -4.48
C PHE A 41 -9.53 6.25 -3.10
N LEU A 42 -9.66 7.39 -2.41
CA LEU A 42 -9.13 7.56 -1.05
C LEU A 42 -9.77 6.60 -0.05
N SER A 43 -11.07 6.33 -0.18
CA SER A 43 -11.77 5.35 0.65
C SER A 43 -11.28 3.92 0.39
N SER A 44 -11.17 3.53 -0.88
CA SER A 44 -10.66 2.23 -1.30
C SER A 44 -9.22 2.02 -0.83
N GLN A 45 -8.36 3.03 -0.94
CA GLN A 45 -6.99 2.97 -0.44
C GLN A 45 -6.94 2.77 1.08
N ARG A 46 -7.82 3.43 1.86
CA ARG A 46 -7.90 3.21 3.31
C ARG A 46 -8.33 1.78 3.64
N ALA A 47 -9.35 1.27 2.95
CA ALA A 47 -9.81 -0.11 3.13
C ALA A 47 -8.71 -1.13 2.77
N ALA A 48 -7.95 -0.89 1.70
CA ALA A 48 -6.81 -1.71 1.31
C ALA A 48 -5.70 -1.72 2.39
N ARG A 49 -5.37 -0.56 2.97
CA ARG A 49 -4.40 -0.47 4.08
C ARG A 49 -4.88 -1.22 5.33
N ALA A 50 -6.15 -1.05 5.72
CA ALA A 50 -6.75 -1.81 6.81
C ALA A 50 -6.70 -3.33 6.56
N SER A 51 -7.07 -3.77 5.36
CA SER A 51 -6.98 -5.18 4.96
C SER A 51 -5.55 -5.72 4.99
N SER A 52 -4.58 -4.90 4.58
CA SER A 52 -3.14 -5.24 4.64
C SER A 52 -2.67 -5.36 6.09
N ALA A 53 -3.15 -4.49 6.99
CA ALA A 53 -2.83 -4.56 8.41
C ALA A 53 -3.38 -5.84 9.06
N ILE A 54 -4.64 -6.18 8.80
CA ILE A 54 -5.26 -7.44 9.23
C ILE A 54 -4.45 -8.65 8.73
N SER A 55 -4.07 -8.65 7.45
CA SER A 55 -3.28 -9.74 6.86
C SER A 55 -1.91 -9.85 7.52
N SER A 56 -1.27 -8.71 7.81
CA SER A 56 0.04 -8.65 8.46
C SER A 56 0.01 -9.15 9.90
N MET A 57 -1.02 -8.81 10.68
CA MET A 57 -1.22 -9.36 12.03
C MET A 57 -1.43 -10.88 12.01
N ARG A 58 -2.19 -11.41 11.03
CA ARG A 58 -2.35 -12.85 10.85
C ARG A 58 -1.03 -13.55 10.51
N LEU A 59 -0.20 -12.91 9.68
CA LEU A 59 1.14 -13.40 9.39
C LEU A 59 2.01 -13.44 10.64
N ILE A 60 1.99 -12.38 11.46
CA ILE A 60 2.70 -12.34 12.74
C ILE A 60 2.21 -13.47 13.66
N HIS A 61 0.90 -13.59 13.86
CA HIS A 61 0.31 -14.64 14.69
C HIS A 61 0.69 -16.05 14.23
N SER A 62 0.61 -16.32 12.93
CA SER A 62 1.02 -17.60 12.36
C SER A 62 2.52 -17.85 12.52
N SER A 63 3.36 -16.82 12.41
CA SER A 63 4.81 -16.92 12.61
C SER A 63 5.17 -17.21 14.06
N GLU A 64 4.49 -16.55 15.01
CA GLU A 64 4.60 -16.79 16.45
C GLU A 64 4.15 -18.21 16.82
N SER A 65 3.02 -18.66 16.29
CA SER A 65 2.53 -20.03 16.51
C SER A 65 3.51 -21.08 15.97
N SER A 66 4.13 -20.81 14.82
CA SER A 66 5.13 -21.70 14.22
C SER A 66 6.43 -21.70 15.02
N TYR A 67 6.87 -20.53 15.47
CA TYR A 67 8.06 -20.39 16.31
C TYR A 67 7.86 -21.08 17.67
N ASN A 68 6.72 -20.89 18.32
CA ASN A 68 6.39 -21.56 19.58
C ASN A 68 6.33 -23.09 19.40
N SER A 69 5.77 -23.58 18.30
CA SER A 69 5.78 -25.04 18.02
C SER A 69 7.20 -25.61 17.84
N ALA A 70 8.16 -24.80 17.37
CA ALA A 70 9.53 -25.21 17.13
C ALA A 70 10.48 -24.99 18.32
N LYS A 71 10.22 -23.97 19.15
CA LYS A 71 11.13 -23.47 20.20
C LYS A 71 10.52 -23.41 21.60
N GLY A 72 9.20 -23.53 21.72
CA GLY A 72 8.49 -23.57 23.01
C GLY A 72 8.30 -22.20 23.68
N SER A 73 8.48 -21.10 22.95
CA SER A 73 8.24 -19.74 23.42
C SER A 73 7.71 -18.84 22.31
N TYR A 74 7.14 -17.69 22.69
CA TYR A 74 6.89 -16.55 21.79
C TYR A 74 8.00 -15.53 21.95
N GLU A 75 8.33 -14.78 20.89
CA GLU A 75 9.47 -13.85 20.93
C GLU A 75 9.23 -12.57 20.12
N SER A 76 10.21 -11.66 20.06
CA SER A 76 10.05 -10.40 19.33
C SER A 76 10.09 -10.59 17.81
N LEU A 77 9.42 -9.70 17.06
CA LEU A 77 9.42 -9.72 15.59
C LEU A 77 10.83 -9.76 14.97
N GLU A 78 11.80 -9.15 15.64
CA GLU A 78 13.20 -9.16 15.20
C GLU A 78 13.79 -10.58 15.27
N THR A 79 13.60 -11.27 16.39
CA THR A 79 14.11 -12.62 16.58
C THR A 79 13.39 -13.64 15.68
N LEU A 80 12.09 -13.48 15.44
CA LEU A 80 11.35 -14.30 14.48
C LEU A 80 11.89 -14.14 13.06
N GLY A 81 12.22 -12.90 12.69
CA GLY A 81 12.84 -12.60 11.41
C GLY A 81 14.26 -13.16 11.29
N ALA A 82 15.05 -13.11 12.35
CA ALA A 82 16.38 -13.72 12.39
C ALA A 82 16.33 -15.26 12.34
N ALA A 83 15.30 -15.86 12.95
CA ALA A 83 15.06 -17.30 12.94
C ALA A 83 14.40 -17.82 11.65
N GLY A 84 14.03 -16.93 10.72
CA GLY A 84 13.45 -17.29 9.42
C GLY A 84 11.94 -17.58 9.42
N PHE A 85 11.24 -17.28 10.51
CA PHE A 85 9.79 -17.48 10.64
C PHE A 85 8.98 -16.29 10.11
N LEU A 86 9.61 -15.09 10.05
CA LEU A 86 8.99 -13.88 9.52
C LEU A 86 9.89 -13.24 8.44
N ASN A 87 9.56 -13.50 7.17
CA ASN A 87 10.39 -13.06 6.04
C ASN A 87 10.07 -11.65 5.51
N ASP A 88 9.08 -10.96 6.08
CA ASP A 88 8.72 -9.60 5.67
C ASP A 88 9.58 -8.57 6.43
N PRO A 89 10.52 -7.88 5.75
CA PRO A 89 11.41 -6.92 6.41
C PRO A 89 10.68 -5.69 6.95
N SER A 90 9.58 -5.27 6.32
CA SER A 90 8.81 -4.11 6.76
C SER A 90 8.07 -4.38 8.08
N LEU A 91 7.52 -5.58 8.24
CA LEU A 91 6.91 -6.01 9.49
C LEU A 91 7.93 -6.18 10.62
N ARG A 92 9.14 -6.66 10.29
CA ARG A 92 10.24 -6.75 11.28
C ARG A 92 10.65 -5.38 11.82
N SER A 93 10.58 -4.33 10.99
CA SER A 93 10.80 -2.95 11.43
C SER A 93 9.62 -2.32 12.17
N GLY A 94 8.52 -3.07 12.35
CA GLY A 94 7.34 -2.61 13.09
C GLY A 94 6.49 -1.59 12.34
N SER A 95 6.62 -1.44 11.02
CA SER A 95 5.79 -0.51 10.24
C SER A 95 5.57 -0.98 8.80
N LYS A 96 4.30 -1.01 8.37
CA LYS A 96 3.92 -1.40 7.02
C LYS A 96 2.61 -0.73 6.59
N GLU A 97 2.57 -0.23 5.34
CA GLU A 97 1.37 0.33 4.71
C GLU A 97 0.61 1.40 5.54
N GLY A 98 1.35 2.21 6.31
CA GLY A 98 0.77 3.26 7.15
C GLY A 98 0.24 2.79 8.52
N TYR A 99 0.56 1.55 8.91
CA TYR A 99 0.35 1.03 10.27
C TYR A 99 1.68 0.70 10.96
N SER A 100 1.75 0.98 12.25
CA SER A 100 2.80 0.54 13.16
C SER A 100 2.33 -0.73 13.87
N PHE A 101 3.18 -1.76 13.90
CA PHE A 101 2.92 -3.06 14.50
C PHE A 101 3.80 -3.22 15.73
N VAL A 102 3.17 -3.38 16.88
CA VAL A 102 3.85 -3.60 18.16
C VAL A 102 3.46 -4.97 18.67
N LEU A 103 4.46 -5.80 18.91
CA LEU A 103 4.30 -7.10 19.57
C LEU A 103 4.74 -6.95 21.03
N SER A 104 3.88 -7.38 21.95
CA SER A 104 4.14 -7.41 23.38
C SER A 104 4.05 -8.85 23.89
N LEU A 105 5.09 -9.28 24.59
CA LEU A 105 5.17 -10.59 25.20
C LEU A 105 4.76 -10.49 26.67
N SER A 106 4.06 -11.49 27.18
CA SER A 106 3.80 -11.62 28.61
C SER A 106 4.97 -12.33 29.29
N ASP A 107 5.34 -11.89 30.50
CA ASP A 107 6.49 -12.36 31.30
C ASP A 107 6.57 -13.90 31.53
N ASN A 108 5.50 -14.64 31.24
CA ASN A 108 5.45 -16.10 31.37
C ASN A 108 5.61 -16.84 30.04
N ASN A 109 6.01 -16.17 28.94
CA ASN A 109 6.21 -16.72 27.58
C ASN A 109 5.04 -17.51 26.97
N GLY A 110 3.88 -17.56 27.65
CA GLY A 110 2.69 -18.29 27.22
C GLY A 110 1.65 -17.41 26.51
N LYS A 111 1.87 -16.10 26.44
CA LYS A 111 0.97 -15.15 25.78
C LYS A 111 1.73 -14.07 25.04
N PHE A 112 1.22 -13.70 23.86
CA PHE A 112 1.63 -12.53 23.11
C PHE A 112 0.40 -11.74 22.66
N GLU A 113 0.60 -10.45 22.48
CA GLU A 113 -0.38 -9.52 21.92
C GLU A 113 0.29 -8.74 20.80
N VAL A 114 -0.42 -8.55 19.70
CA VAL A 114 0.02 -7.71 18.58
C VAL A 114 -1.00 -6.61 18.39
N SER A 115 -0.52 -5.37 18.36
CA SER A 115 -1.34 -4.19 18.12
C SER A 115 -0.91 -3.52 16.82
N ALA A 116 -1.89 -3.22 15.96
CA ALA A 116 -1.69 -2.44 14.74
C ALA A 116 -2.32 -1.05 14.92
N THR A 117 -1.47 -0.02 14.91
CA THR A 117 -1.87 1.39 15.10
C THR A 117 -1.59 2.22 13.85
N PRO A 118 -2.50 3.11 13.44
CA PRO A 118 -2.31 3.93 12.24
C PRO A 118 -1.25 5.01 12.48
N LEU A 119 -0.25 5.11 11.58
CA LEU A 119 0.85 6.10 11.64
C LEU A 119 0.43 7.50 11.17
N LEU A 120 -0.63 7.60 10.38
CA LEU A 120 -1.18 8.84 9.85
C LEU A 120 -2.64 8.91 10.29
N VAL A 121 -2.98 9.88 11.13
CA VAL A 121 -4.35 10.07 11.63
C VAL A 121 -5.11 11.08 10.78
N PRO A 122 -6.09 10.65 9.97
CA PRO A 122 -7.36 11.35 9.84
C PRO A 122 -8.38 10.74 10.82
N SER A 123 -9.47 11.45 11.11
CA SER A 123 -10.47 11.18 12.16
C SER A 123 -11.23 9.83 12.12
N ALA A 124 -10.82 8.86 11.28
CA ALA A 124 -11.47 7.57 11.08
C ALA A 124 -10.47 6.41 10.86
N SER A 125 -9.34 6.42 11.57
CA SER A 125 -8.36 5.33 11.48
C SER A 125 -8.78 4.15 12.38
N GLN A 126 -8.81 2.95 11.82
CA GLN A 126 -9.14 1.72 12.55
C GLN A 126 -7.93 1.25 13.36
N TYR A 127 -8.18 0.72 14.55
CA TYR A 127 -7.19 0.07 15.40
C TYR A 127 -7.48 -1.41 15.40
N PHE A 128 -6.44 -2.22 15.39
CA PHE A 128 -6.61 -3.66 15.46
C PHE A 128 -5.70 -4.27 16.51
N PHE A 129 -6.18 -5.34 17.13
CA PHE A 129 -5.46 -6.12 18.12
C PHE A 129 -5.65 -7.60 17.80
N ILE A 130 -4.64 -8.40 18.09
CA ILE A 130 -4.74 -9.86 18.05
C ILE A 130 -3.97 -10.41 19.24
N ASP A 131 -4.60 -11.32 19.98
CA ASP A 131 -3.95 -12.05 21.05
C ASP A 131 -3.64 -13.50 20.60
N THR A 132 -3.15 -14.32 21.52
CA THR A 132 -2.89 -15.75 21.26
C THR A 132 -4.08 -16.53 20.69
N SER A 133 -5.33 -16.11 20.92
CA SER A 133 -6.53 -16.78 20.39
C SER A 133 -6.69 -16.60 18.88
N GLY A 134 -6.01 -15.62 18.28
CA GLY A 134 -6.07 -15.36 16.84
C GLY A 134 -7.29 -14.53 16.39
N VAL A 135 -8.07 -13.98 17.33
CA VAL A 135 -9.21 -13.11 17.04
C VAL A 135 -8.75 -11.66 16.85
N ILE A 136 -9.35 -10.97 15.87
CA ILE A 136 -9.06 -9.58 15.47
C ILE A 136 -10.30 -8.71 15.69
#